data_AF-A0A1Q8E5E1-F1
#
_entry.id   AF-A0A1Q8E5E1-F1
#
_cell.length_a   1.000
_cell.length_b   1.000
_cell.length_c   1.000
_cell.angle_alpha   90.00
_cell.angle_beta   90.00
_cell.angle_gamma   90.00
#
_symmetry.space_group_name_H-M   'P 1'
#
loop_
_entity.id
_entity.type
_entity.pdbx_description
1 polymer ?
#
loop_
_entity_poly.entity_id
_entity_poly.type
_entity_poly.pdbx_seq_one_letter_code
_entity_poly.pdbx_strand_id
1 'polypeptide(L)'
;MVSKFAQEHANDYNNYSDALKAAEKYLLEQIPGQLDSTPLVTDDLSDRDGFRLKLTNKKGKWTVDTSDYQYDSLSQAFRGGLY
;
A
#
# COMPACT_ATOMS: atom_id res chain seq x y z
N MET A 1 -3.82 -3.06 -13.34
CA MET A 1 -4.43 -4.23 -12.66
C MET A 1 -5.91 -4.32 -12.95
N VAL A 2 -6.70 -3.26 -12.67
CA VAL A 2 -8.09 -3.10 -13.15
C VAL A 2 -8.17 -3.28 -14.67
N SER A 3 -7.24 -2.66 -15.42
CA SER A 3 -7.16 -2.75 -16.87
C SER A 3 -6.90 -4.15 -17.42
N LYS A 4 -6.15 -4.99 -16.68
CA LYS A 4 -5.83 -6.36 -17.07
C LYS A 4 -7.04 -7.28 -16.85
N PHE A 5 -7.67 -7.17 -15.68
CA PHE A 5 -8.92 -7.89 -15.38
C PHE A 5 -10.04 -7.52 -16.36
N ALA A 6 -10.22 -6.23 -16.64
CA ALA A 6 -11.22 -5.76 -17.59
C ALA A 6 -10.98 -6.25 -19.02
N GLN A 7 -9.72 -6.44 -19.43
CA GLN A 7 -9.37 -7.03 -20.73
C GLN A 7 -9.60 -8.54 -20.76
N GLU A 8 -9.24 -9.25 -19.69
CA GLU A 8 -9.38 -10.72 -19.61
C GLU A 8 -10.83 -11.18 -19.50
N HIS A 9 -11.70 -10.37 -18.90
CA HIS A 9 -13.12 -10.68 -18.67
C HIS A 9 -14.09 -9.82 -19.49
N ALA A 10 -13.60 -9.15 -20.55
CA ALA A 10 -14.41 -8.24 -21.36
C ALA A 10 -15.67 -8.89 -21.98
N ASN A 11 -15.61 -10.20 -22.25
CA ASN A 11 -16.70 -10.96 -22.88
C ASN A 11 -17.61 -11.69 -21.87
N ASP A 12 -17.28 -11.65 -20.58
CA ASP A 12 -18.00 -12.40 -19.54
C ASP A 12 -19.17 -11.61 -18.95
N TYR A 13 -19.28 -10.31 -19.28
CA TYR A 13 -20.25 -9.40 -18.70
C TYR A 13 -21.06 -8.67 -19.77
N ASN A 14 -22.40 -8.80 -19.69
CA ASN A 14 -23.33 -8.18 -20.63
C ASN A 14 -23.53 -6.67 -20.38
N ASN A 15 -23.08 -6.15 -19.25
CA ASN A 15 -23.14 -4.72 -18.93
C ASN A 15 -21.86 -4.26 -18.22
N TYR A 16 -21.48 -3.00 -18.47
CA TYR A 16 -20.24 -2.40 -17.95
C TYR A 16 -20.23 -2.25 -16.41
N SER A 17 -21.41 -2.12 -15.80
CA SER A 17 -21.56 -1.96 -14.35
C SER A 17 -21.19 -3.24 -13.58
N ASP A 18 -21.58 -4.40 -14.10
CA ASP A 18 -21.27 -5.69 -13.50
C ASP A 18 -19.79 -6.08 -13.70
N ALA A 19 -19.22 -5.71 -14.85
CA ALA A 19 -17.79 -5.85 -15.10
C ALA A 19 -16.95 -5.03 -14.11
N LEU A 20 -17.36 -3.79 -13.81
CA LEU A 20 -16.68 -2.94 -12.82
C LEU A 20 -16.76 -3.52 -11.41
N LYS A 21 -17.94 -3.97 -10.97
CA LYS A 21 -18.10 -4.59 -9.64
C LYS A 21 -17.27 -5.87 -9.51
N ALA A 22 -17.20 -6.67 -10.58
CA ALA A 22 -16.36 -7.85 -10.60
C ALA A 22 -14.87 -7.50 -10.53
N ALA A 23 -14.45 -6.44 -11.25
CA ALA A 23 -13.08 -5.94 -11.20
C ALA A 23 -12.71 -5.42 -9.82
N GLU A 24 -13.58 -4.64 -9.18
CA GLU A 24 -13.40 -4.15 -7.80
C GLU A 24 -13.29 -5.31 -6.82
N LYS A 25 -14.19 -6.31 -6.92
CA LYS A 25 -14.14 -7.50 -6.06
C LYS A 25 -12.84 -8.27 -6.25
N TYR A 26 -12.43 -8.52 -7.50
CA TYR A 26 -11.18 -9.21 -7.80
C TYR A 26 -9.98 -8.47 -7.22
N LEU A 27 -9.93 -7.15 -7.35
CA LEU A 27 -8.85 -6.35 -6.75
C LEU A 27 -8.81 -6.49 -5.23
N LEU A 28 -9.96 -6.40 -4.56
CA LEU A 28 -10.05 -6.56 -3.10
C LEU A 28 -9.61 -7.95 -2.64
N GLU A 29 -9.92 -9.01 -3.40
CA GLU A 29 -9.49 -10.38 -3.10
C GLU A 29 -7.98 -10.58 -3.33
N GLN A 30 -7.39 -9.92 -4.34
CA GLN A 30 -5.98 -10.05 -4.66
C GLN A 30 -5.07 -9.15 -3.82
N ILE A 31 -5.58 -8.03 -3.28
CA ILE A 31 -4.81 -7.07 -2.49
C ILE A 31 -4.07 -7.74 -1.31
N PRO A 32 -4.70 -8.57 -0.46
CA PRO A 32 -3.99 -9.23 0.65
C PRO A 32 -2.83 -10.09 0.18
N GLY A 33 -3.03 -10.95 -0.83
CA GLY A 33 -1.98 -11.80 -1.37
C GLY A 33 -0.85 -11.00 -2.03
N GLN A 34 -1.17 -9.88 -2.66
CA GLN A 34 -0.17 -8.98 -3.23
C GLN A 34 0.64 -8.27 -2.15
N LEU A 35 -0.01 -7.76 -1.10
CA LEU A 35 0.66 -7.16 0.06
C LEU A 35 1.63 -8.14 0.72
N ASP A 36 1.22 -9.40 0.90
CA ASP A 36 2.09 -10.46 1.46
C ASP A 36 3.29 -10.79 0.56
N SER A 37 3.10 -10.71 -0.78
CA SER A 37 4.15 -11.04 -1.75
C SER A 37 5.06 -9.86 -2.13
N THR A 38 4.66 -8.63 -1.78
CA THR A 38 5.41 -7.42 -2.14
C THR A 38 6.65 -7.35 -1.24
N PRO A 39 7.87 -7.37 -1.80
CA PRO A 39 9.07 -7.23 -0.99
C PRO A 39 9.08 -5.88 -0.30
N LEU A 40 9.58 -5.84 0.94
CA LEU A 40 9.86 -4.58 1.61
C LEU A 40 10.85 -3.80 0.74
N VAL A 41 10.42 -2.62 0.26
CA VAL A 41 11.31 -1.69 -0.45
C VAL A 41 12.07 -0.93 0.63
N THR A 42 13.03 -1.62 1.24
CA THR A 42 14.12 -0.94 1.91
C THR A 42 15.12 -0.62 0.81
N ASP A 43 14.92 0.51 0.11
CA ASP A 43 16.01 1.12 -0.66
C ASP A 43 17.28 1.11 0.19
N ASP A 44 18.45 1.10 -0.44
CA ASP A 44 19.73 0.96 0.26
C ASP A 44 19.94 2.06 1.31
N LEU A 45 19.42 1.81 2.52
CA LEU A 45 19.53 2.66 3.69
C LEU A 45 20.87 2.40 4.38
N SER A 46 21.75 1.56 3.84
CA SER A 46 23.03 1.25 4.48
C SER A 46 23.99 2.46 4.53
N ASP A 47 23.80 3.43 3.62
CA ASP A 47 24.54 4.70 3.56
C ASP A 47 23.92 5.84 4.42
N ARG A 48 22.76 5.62 5.05
CA ARG A 48 22.02 6.65 5.82
C ARG A 48 21.72 6.11 7.22
N ASP A 49 21.69 6.94 8.26
CA ASP A 49 21.44 6.55 9.67
C ASP A 49 20.02 5.96 9.96
N GLY A 50 19.42 5.24 9.02
CA GLY A 50 18.06 4.71 9.09
C GLY A 50 16.97 5.79 8.97
N PHE A 51 15.78 5.47 9.47
CA PHE A 51 14.66 6.40 9.53
C PHE A 51 14.70 7.21 10.82
N ARG A 52 14.57 8.53 10.70
CA ARG A 52 14.34 9.40 11.86
C ARG A 52 12.84 9.43 12.18
N LEU A 53 12.50 9.13 13.42
CA LEU A 53 11.12 9.16 13.93
C LEU A 53 11.00 10.17 15.06
N LYS A 54 10.00 11.04 14.95
CA LYS A 54 9.64 11.94 16.04
C LYS A 54 8.64 11.26 16.97
N LEU A 55 8.96 11.25 18.26
CA LEU A 55 8.10 10.73 19.31
C LEU A 55 7.53 11.87 20.15
N THR A 56 6.28 11.74 20.57
CA THR A 56 5.61 12.66 21.49
C THR A 56 5.26 11.92 22.78
N ASN A 57 5.52 12.56 23.93
CA ASN A 57 5.10 12.02 25.23
C ASN A 57 3.83 12.72 25.69
N LYS A 58 2.76 11.96 25.89
CA LYS A 58 1.53 12.44 26.53
C LYS A 58 1.24 11.57 27.73
N LYS A 59 1.32 12.17 28.93
CA LYS A 59 1.01 11.50 30.21
C LYS A 59 1.81 10.20 30.42
N GLY A 60 3.11 10.21 30.10
CA GLY A 60 3.99 9.05 30.27
C GLY A 60 3.89 8.01 29.15
N LYS A 61 3.03 8.21 28.14
CA LYS A 61 2.95 7.33 26.96
C LYS A 61 3.66 8.00 25.78
N TRP A 62 4.59 7.27 25.18
CA TRP A 62 5.27 7.66 23.95
C TRP A 62 4.43 7.22 22.75
N THR A 63 4.19 8.15 21.82
CA THR A 63 3.48 7.91 20.56
C THR A 63 4.26 8.49 19.40
N VAL A 64 4.25 7.81 18.25
CA VAL A 64 4.83 8.35 17.01
C VAL A 64 4.04 9.57 16.56
N ASP A 65 4.74 10.64 16.20
CA ASP A 65 4.12 11.82 15.61
C ASP A 65 3.87 11.57 14.12
N THR A 66 2.64 11.15 13.78
CA THR A 66 2.25 10.84 12.40
C THR A 66 2.03 12.08 11.54
N SER A 67 2.15 13.29 12.11
CA SER A 67 2.12 14.54 11.36
C SER A 67 3.50 15.01 10.89
N ASP A 68 4.55 14.28 11.30
CA ASP A 68 5.92 14.59 10.90
C ASP A 68 6.19 14.12 9.46
N TYR A 69 6.81 14.98 8.65
CA TYR A 69 7.15 14.68 7.26
C TYR A 69 8.04 13.43 7.10
N GLN A 70 8.84 13.09 8.12
CA GLN A 70 9.69 11.91 8.11
C GLN A 70 8.92 10.60 8.36
N TYR A 71 7.69 10.69 8.89
CA TYR A 71 6.78 9.55 9.02
C TYR A 71 6.35 9.00 7.65
N ASP A 72 6.15 9.87 6.66
CA ASP A 72 5.75 9.46 5.31
C ASP A 72 6.82 8.60 4.65
N SER A 73 8.10 8.96 4.82
CA SER A 73 9.23 8.17 4.31
C SER A 73 9.30 6.76 4.92
N LEU A 74 9.05 6.63 6.23
CA LEU A 74 8.91 5.33 6.88
C LEU A 74 7.71 4.57 6.28
N SER A 75 6.55 5.23 6.22
CA SER A 75 5.32 4.58 5.75
C SER A 75 5.44 4.04 4.32
N GLN A 76 6.18 4.74 3.46
CA GLN A 76 6.43 4.37 2.07
C GLN A 76 7.27 3.09 1.95
N ALA A 77 8.39 3.01 2.69
CA ALA A 77 9.27 1.85 2.65
C ALA A 77 8.56 0.56 3.10
N PHE A 78 7.69 0.68 4.12
CA PHE A 78 6.91 -0.46 4.64
C PHE A 78 5.64 -0.79 3.86
N ARG A 79 5.24 0.06 2.88
CA ARG A 79 4.13 -0.20 1.95
C ARG A 79 4.58 -0.77 0.60
N GLY A 80 5.87 -1.09 0.46
CA GLY A 80 6.40 -1.68 -0.76
C GLY A 80 6.28 -0.77 -1.99
N GLY A 81 6.24 0.56 -1.79
CA GLY A 81 6.14 1.52 -2.90
C GLY A 81 4.78 1.55 -3.62
N LEU A 82 3.72 0.97 -3.06
CA LEU A 82 2.37 1.02 -3.62
C LEU A 82 1.78 2.44 -3.47
N TYR A 83 1.62 3.14 -4.60
CA TYR A 83 0.91 4.42 -4.77
C TYR A 83 -0.13 4.32 -5.88
#